data_AF-A0A5D4TC65-F1
#
_entry.id   AF-A0A5D4TC65-F1
#
_cell.length_a   1.000
_cell.length_b   1.000
_cell.length_c   1.000
_cell.angle_alpha   90.00
_cell.angle_beta   90.00
_cell.angle_gamma   90.00
#
_symmetry.space_group_name_H-M   'P 1'
#
loop_
_entity.id
_entity.type
_entity.pdbx_description
1 polymer ?
#
loop_
_entity_poly.entity_id
_entity_poly.type
_entity_poly.pdbx_seq_one_letter_code
_entity_poly.pdbx_strand_id
1 'polypeptide(L)'
;MLGVINDLSYTGFTPKIAIYVLLDTMVRVPELVDLKRENVDLKAGTIKLDSARTKTQTSRYLPLSPKTVRMQKEYIEESAIFANEYEILTYEGEKMTISTIRENIRIIGQFAGIKTNV
;
A
#
# COMPACT_ATOMS: atom_id res chain seq x y z
N MET A 1 -8.55 7.15 13.30
CA MET A 1 -7.24 6.70 12.77
C MET A 1 -7.04 7.13 11.32
N LEU A 2 -7.85 6.69 10.35
CA LEU A 2 -7.65 7.02 8.92
C LEU A 2 -8.03 8.45 8.50
N GLY A 3 -8.91 9.13 9.24
CA GLY A 3 -9.32 10.51 8.96
C GLY A 3 -8.32 11.58 9.39
N VAL A 4 -7.16 11.18 9.92
CA VAL A 4 -6.07 12.09 10.33
C VAL A 4 -5.04 12.28 9.21
N ILE A 5 -5.12 11.46 8.17
CA ILE A 5 -4.22 11.53 7.01
C ILE A 5 -4.69 12.69 6.15
N ASN A 6 -3.85 13.72 5.99
CA ASN A 6 -4.09 14.81 5.05
C ASN A 6 -4.03 14.26 3.62
N ASP A 7 -5.19 14.16 2.97
CA ASP A 7 -5.35 13.61 1.62
C ASP A 7 -5.38 14.70 0.53
N LEU A 8 -5.07 15.96 0.88
CA LEU A 8 -4.94 17.06 -0.07
C LEU A 8 -3.55 17.15 -0.72
N SER A 9 -2.55 16.40 -0.23
CA SER A 9 -1.21 16.33 -0.81
C SER A 9 -0.83 14.89 -1.17
N TYR A 10 -0.18 14.70 -2.33
CA TYR A 10 0.30 13.39 -2.81
C TYR A 10 1.14 12.64 -1.77
N THR A 11 1.91 13.37 -0.95
CA THR A 11 2.69 12.83 0.18
C THR A 11 1.87 12.17 1.28
N GLY A 12 0.61 12.58 1.49
CA GLY A 12 -0.31 11.92 2.43
C GLY A 12 -1.16 10.82 1.80
N PHE A 13 -1.28 10.81 0.47
CA PHE A 13 -2.11 9.85 -0.26
C PHE A 13 -1.47 8.46 -0.35
N THR A 14 -0.17 8.32 -0.66
CA THR A 14 0.48 6.98 -0.69
C THR A 14 0.42 6.24 0.65
N PRO A 15 0.73 6.87 1.81
CA PRO A 15 0.57 6.21 3.10
C PRO A 15 -0.85 5.73 3.38
N LYS A 16 -1.86 6.47 2.91
CA LYS A 16 -3.28 6.10 3.01
C LYS A 16 -3.54 4.80 2.24
N ILE A 17 -3.14 4.73 0.96
CA ILE A 17 -3.29 3.53 0.13
C ILE A 17 -2.62 2.32 0.78
N ALA A 18 -1.37 2.48 1.23
CA ALA A 18 -0.62 1.42 1.89
C ALA A 18 -1.37 0.86 3.12
N ILE A 19 -1.93 1.73 3.96
CA ILE A 19 -2.69 1.28 5.15
C ILE A 19 -3.98 0.56 4.75
N TYR A 20 -4.73 1.06 3.77
CA TYR A 20 -5.97 0.39 3.34
C TYR A 20 -5.70 -0.99 2.77
N VAL A 21 -4.66 -1.14 1.94
CA VAL A 21 -4.25 -2.46 1.43
C VAL A 21 -3.84 -3.37 2.59
N LEU A 22 -3.05 -2.88 3.56
CA LEU A 22 -2.66 -3.65 4.75
C LEU A 22 -3.88 -4.09 5.57
N LEU A 23 -4.88 -3.23 5.74
CA LEU A 23 -6.09 -3.55 6.50
C LEU A 23 -6.97 -4.59 5.81
N ASP A 24 -7.13 -4.51 4.49
CA ASP A 24 -7.97 -5.46 3.74
C ASP A 24 -7.30 -6.83 3.60
N THR A 25 -5.98 -6.86 3.43
CA THR A 25 -5.26 -8.06 3.01
C THR A 25 -4.38 -8.68 4.09
N MET A 26 -4.10 -7.95 5.19
CA MET A 26 -3.23 -8.35 6.30
C MET A 26 -1.84 -8.83 5.86
N VAL A 27 -1.36 -8.34 4.72
CA VAL A 27 -0.02 -8.66 4.20
C VAL A 27 1.08 -8.04 5.05
N ARG A 28 2.27 -8.62 5.00
CA ARG A 28 3.42 -8.01 5.68
C ARG A 28 3.91 -6.82 4.88
N VAL A 29 4.43 -5.81 5.58
CA VAL A 29 5.02 -4.60 4.95
C VAL A 29 6.05 -4.93 3.84
N PRO A 30 6.93 -5.93 3.96
CA PRO A 30 7.83 -6.29 2.85
C PRO A 30 7.10 -6.79 1.60
N GLU A 31 6.02 -7.58 1.77
CA GLU A 31 5.21 -8.06 0.64
C GLU A 31 4.47 -6.91 -0.04
N LEU A 32 3.99 -5.93 0.75
CA LEU A 32 3.36 -4.72 0.23
C LEU A 32 4.32 -3.86 -0.57
N VAL A 33 5.51 -3.61 -0.04
CA VAL A 33 6.55 -2.78 -0.69
C VAL A 33 7.03 -3.43 -2.00
N ASP A 34 7.05 -4.76 -2.06
CA ASP A 34 7.43 -5.50 -3.26
C ASP A 34 6.26 -5.75 -4.24
N LEU A 35 5.04 -5.29 -3.94
CA LEU A 35 3.89 -5.45 -4.81
C LEU A 35 4.09 -4.67 -6.11
N LYS A 36 3.91 -5.35 -7.25
CA LYS A 36 3.96 -4.73 -8.57
C LYS A 36 2.57 -4.39 -9.09
N ARG A 37 2.50 -3.41 -10.01
CA ARG A 37 1.25 -2.98 -10.63
C ARG A 37 0.54 -4.11 -11.37
N GLU A 38 1.30 -4.98 -12.05
CA GLU A 38 0.76 -6.14 -12.78
C GLU A 38 0.05 -7.16 -11.87
N ASN A 39 0.34 -7.12 -10.56
CA ASN A 39 -0.27 -7.97 -9.57
C ASN A 39 -1.56 -7.38 -8.95
N VAL A 40 -1.99 -6.18 -9.38
CA VAL A 40 -3.20 -5.52 -8.89
C VAL A 40 -4.32 -5.67 -9.92
N ASP A 41 -5.29 -6.54 -9.64
CA ASP A 41 -6.48 -6.69 -10.48
C ASP A 41 -7.65 -5.90 -9.87
N LEU A 42 -7.85 -4.68 -10.35
CA LEU A 42 -8.94 -3.81 -9.92
C LEU A 42 -10.32 -4.29 -10.38
N LYS A 43 -10.41 -5.14 -11.42
CA LYS A 43 -11.68 -5.68 -11.91
C LYS A 43 -12.15 -6.83 -11.02
N ALA A 44 -11.23 -7.74 -10.69
CA ALA A 44 -11.48 -8.81 -9.73
C ALA A 44 -11.50 -8.30 -8.28
N GLY A 45 -10.94 -7.12 -8.02
CA GLY A 45 -10.80 -6.56 -6.68
C GLY A 45 -9.82 -7.36 -5.83
N THR A 46 -8.69 -7.76 -6.40
CA THR A 46 -7.70 -8.61 -5.72
C THR A 46 -6.28 -8.14 -5.99
N ILE A 47 -5.38 -8.38 -5.03
CA ILE A 47 -3.93 -8.36 -5.25
C ILE A 47 -3.39 -9.78 -5.28
N LYS A 48 -2.38 -10.03 -6.10
CA LYS A 48 -1.66 -11.30 -6.16
C LYS A 48 -0.29 -11.15 -5.51
N LEU A 49 -0.02 -11.91 -4.46
CA LEU A 49 1.34 -12.00 -3.93
C LEU A 49 2.09 -13.14 -4.61
N ASP A 50 3.18 -12.79 -5.30
CA ASP A 50 4.02 -13.77 -5.98
C ASP A 50 4.93 -14.53 -5.01
N SER A 51 5.21 -15.77 -5.39
CA SER A 51 5.87 -16.78 -4.57
C SER A 51 7.37 -16.57 -4.41
N ALA A 52 7.98 -15.57 -5.05
CA ALA A 52 9.43 -15.37 -5.11
C ALA A 52 10.10 -15.20 -3.73
N ARG A 53 9.33 -14.98 -2.65
CA ARG A 53 9.84 -14.81 -1.27
C ARG A 53 9.20 -15.69 -0.20
N THR A 54 8.36 -16.67 -0.54
CA THR A 54 7.78 -17.58 0.47
C THR A 54 8.49 -18.94 0.46
N LYS A 55 8.83 -19.47 1.64
CA LYS A 55 9.44 -20.80 1.82
C LYS A 55 8.64 -21.95 1.16
N THR A 56 7.37 -21.72 0.79
CA THR A 56 6.44 -22.72 0.27
C THR A 56 5.98 -22.48 -1.17
N GLN A 57 6.56 -21.51 -1.90
CA GLN A 57 6.29 -21.24 -3.32
C GLN A 57 4.81 -21.04 -3.71
N THR A 58 3.92 -20.71 -2.77
CA THR A 58 2.49 -20.60 -3.06
C THR A 58 2.09 -19.15 -3.29
N SER A 59 1.76 -18.79 -4.54
CA SER A 59 1.12 -17.51 -4.83
C SER A 59 -0.30 -17.51 -4.28
N ARG A 60 -0.76 -16.36 -3.77
CA ARG A 60 -2.13 -16.22 -3.24
C ARG A 60 -2.78 -14.93 -3.71
N TYR A 61 -4.09 -14.98 -3.90
CA TYR A 61 -4.92 -13.82 -4.18
C TYR A 61 -5.55 -13.33 -2.89
N LEU A 62 -5.48 -12.03 -2.66
CA LEU A 62 -6.03 -11.39 -1.47
C LEU A 62 -7.06 -10.35 -1.90
N PRO A 63 -8.29 -10.40 -1.35
CA PRO A 63 -9.36 -9.50 -1.75
C PRO A 63 -9.11 -8.09 -1.23
N LEU A 64 -9.56 -7.11 -2.00
CA LEU A 64 -9.65 -5.71 -1.64
C LEU A 64 -11.12 -5.33 -1.45
N SER A 65 -11.39 -4.45 -0.50
CA SER A 65 -12.73 -3.87 -0.37
C SER A 65 -13.03 -2.94 -1.56
N PRO A 66 -14.31 -2.73 -1.93
CA PRO A 66 -14.68 -1.80 -3.00
C PRO A 66 -14.13 -0.38 -2.78
N LYS A 67 -13.97 0.02 -1.51
CA LYS A 67 -13.37 1.30 -1.13
C LYS A 67 -11.90 1.35 -1.51
N THR A 68 -11.12 0.32 -1.16
CA THR A 68 -9.70 0.24 -1.49
C THR A 68 -9.49 0.15 -3.00
N VAL A 69 -10.33 -0.60 -3.72
CA VAL A 69 -10.30 -0.66 -5.20
C VAL A 69 -10.47 0.73 -5.82
N ARG A 70 -11.45 1.53 -5.35
CA ARG A 70 -11.68 2.88 -5.86
C ARG A 70 -10.47 3.79 -5.63
N MET A 71 -9.92 3.77 -4.41
CA MET A 71 -8.75 4.60 -4.08
C MET A 71 -7.50 4.15 -4.84
N GLN A 72 -7.31 2.83 -5.00
CA GLN A 72 -6.18 2.27 -5.72
C GLN A 72 -6.26 2.59 -7.22
N LYS A 73 -7.47 2.64 -7.79
CA LYS A 73 -7.68 3.12 -9.16
C LYS A 73 -7.18 4.56 -9.35
N GLU A 74 -7.63 5.47 -8.49
CA GLU A 74 -7.20 6.88 -8.52
C GLU A 74 -5.69 7.01 -8.35
N TYR A 75 -5.12 6.26 -7.41
CA TYR A 75 -3.68 6.22 -7.18
C TYR A 75 -2.87 5.70 -8.38
N ILE A 76 -3.29 4.61 -9.02
CA ILE A 76 -2.61 4.06 -10.19
C ILE A 76 -2.67 5.04 -11.37
N GLU A 77 -3.80 5.74 -11.55
CA GLU A 77 -3.98 6.76 -12.58
C GLU A 77 -3.05 7.96 -12.35
N GLU A 78 -2.99 8.51 -11.12
CA GLU A 78 -2.11 9.64 -10.78
C GLU A 78 -0.62 9.28 -10.87
N SER A 79 -0.26 8.11 -10.36
CA SER A 79 1.12 7.65 -10.31
C SER A 79 1.62 7.07 -11.64
N ALA A 80 0.77 6.96 -12.68
CA ALA A 80 1.15 6.42 -13.98
C ALA A 80 2.28 7.22 -14.65
N ILE A 81 2.41 8.51 -14.34
CA ILE A 81 3.45 9.40 -14.87
C ILE A 81 4.87 8.91 -14.55
N PHE A 82 5.04 8.15 -13.46
CA PHE A 82 6.35 7.68 -13.01
C PHE A 82 6.82 6.42 -13.75
N ALA A 83 5.93 5.76 -14.51
CA ALA A 83 6.24 4.55 -15.28
C ALA A 83 7.02 3.47 -14.49
N ASN A 84 6.71 3.32 -13.19
CA ASN A 84 7.40 2.40 -12.28
C ASN A 84 6.62 1.07 -12.17
N GLU A 85 7.34 -0.05 -12.10
CA GLU A 85 6.74 -1.38 -11.97
C GLU A 85 6.11 -1.63 -10.59
N TYR A 86 6.61 -0.95 -9.55
CA TYR A 86 6.12 -1.09 -8.20
C TYR A 86 4.83 -0.31 -7.99
N GLU A 87 3.95 -0.88 -7.18
CA GLU A 87 2.69 -0.25 -6.81
C GLU A 87 2.96 0.91 -5.84
N ILE A 88 3.70 0.68 -4.75
CA ILE A 88 3.86 1.69 -3.69
C ILE A 88 5.08 2.58 -3.91
N LEU A 89 4.85 3.83 -4.30
CA LEU A 89 5.87 4.80 -4.71
C LEU A 89 6.01 6.02 -3.78
N THR A 90 7.20 6.59 -3.72
CA THR A 90 7.47 7.91 -3.12
C THR A 90 6.91 9.04 -3.99
N TYR A 91 6.96 10.28 -3.49
CA TYR A 91 6.57 11.46 -4.28
C TYR A 91 7.45 11.69 -5.52
N GLU A 92 8.66 11.11 -5.52
CA GLU A 92 9.60 11.17 -6.63
C GLU A 92 9.37 10.06 -7.66
N GLY A 93 8.41 9.16 -7.41
CA GLY A 93 8.13 8.01 -8.29
C GLY A 93 9.01 6.78 -8.04
N GLU A 94 9.82 6.81 -6.98
CA GLU A 94 10.70 5.71 -6.60
C GLU A 94 9.99 4.69 -5.71
N LYS A 95 10.44 3.43 -5.72
CA LYS A 95 9.90 2.40 -4.83
C LYS A 95 10.06 2.80 -3.37
N MET A 96 8.98 2.81 -2.60
CA MET A 96 9.05 3.15 -1.18
C MET A 96 9.76 2.05 -0.38
N THR A 97 10.55 2.43 0.63
CA THR A 97 11.24 1.45 1.48
C THR A 97 10.36 0.93 2.62
N ILE A 98 10.69 -0.25 3.15
CA ILE A 98 10.04 -0.81 4.35
C ILE A 98 10.13 0.16 5.54
N SER A 99 11.29 0.82 5.70
CA SER A 99 11.51 1.78 6.78
C SER A 99 10.59 2.99 6.65
N THR A 100 10.43 3.52 5.44
CA THR A 100 9.54 4.65 5.15
C THR A 100 8.09 4.31 5.46
N ILE A 101 7.59 3.13 5.04
CA ILE A 101 6.22 2.70 5.34
C ILE A 101 6.01 2.56 6.86
N ARG A 102 6.97 1.96 7.57
CA ARG A 102 6.89 1.80 9.04
C ARG A 102 6.84 3.14 9.75
N GLU A 103 7.67 4.08 9.33
CA GLU A 103 7.69 5.42 9.91
C GLU A 103 6.37 6.16 9.63
N ASN A 104 5.84 6.07 8.41
CA ASN A 104 4.54 6.64 8.07
C ASN A 104 3.42 6.05 8.96
N ILE A 105 3.40 4.73 9.16
CA ILE A 105 2.43 4.08 10.05
C ILE A 105 2.59 4.56 11.50
N ARG A 106 3.83 4.69 11.98
CA ARG A 106 4.13 5.18 13.33
C ARG A 106 3.63 6.61 13.53
N ILE A 107 3.95 7.51 12.60
CA ILE A 107 3.51 8.91 12.61
C ILE A 107 1.98 8.99 12.61
N ILE A 108 1.31 8.24 11.74
CA ILE A 108 -0.15 8.17 11.69
C ILE A 108 -0.73 7.62 12.99
N GLY A 109 -0.09 6.62 13.59
CA GLY A 109 -0.45 6.07 14.89
C GLY A 109 -0.37 7.12 16.01
N GLN A 110 0.72 7.89 16.06
CA GLN A 110 0.89 8.99 17.02
C GLN A 110 -0.20 10.04 16.89
N PHE A 111 -0.48 10.49 15.66
CA PHE A 111 -1.55 11.45 15.40
C PHE A 111 -2.94 10.89 15.72
N ALA A 112 -3.13 9.58 15.61
CA ALA A 112 -4.36 8.90 16.01
C ALA A 112 -4.46 8.65 17.52
N GLY A 113 -3.48 9.07 18.33
CA GLY A 113 -3.44 8.84 19.77
C GLY A 113 -3.09 7.40 20.18
N ILE A 114 -2.55 6.60 19.25
CA ILE A 114 -2.13 5.22 19.52
C ILE A 114 -0.78 5.28 20.23
N LYS A 115 -0.78 4.84 21.49
CA LYS A 115 0.45 4.71 22.27
C LYS A 115 1.18 3.43 21.84
N THR A 116 2.29 3.59 21.14
CA THR A 116 3.18 2.49 20.78
C THR A 116 4.04 2.14 22.00
N ASN A 117 3.68 1.11 22.77
CA ASN A 117 4.54 0.49 23.78
C ASN A 117 5.33 -0.67 23.16
N VAL A 118 6.03 -0.43 22.05
CA VAL A 118 6.84 -1.44 21.36
C VAL A 118 8.28 -0.99 21.34
#